data_AF-A0A5B0MMU7-F1
#
_entry.id   AF-A0A5B0MMU7-F1
#
_cell.length_a   1.000
_cell.length_b   1.000
_cell.length_c   1.000
_cell.angle_alpha   90.00
_cell.angle_beta   90.00
_cell.angle_gamma   90.00
#
_symmetry.space_group_name_H-M   'P 1'
#
loop_
_entity.id
_entity.type
_entity.pdbx_description
1 polymer ?
#
loop_
_entity_poly.entity_id
_entity_poly.type
_entity_poly.pdbx_seq_one_letter_code
_entity_poly.pdbx_strand_id
1 'polypeptide(L)'
;MSPPVATESMYKPTTIGTEAHDQALAAMKSNQAAPAKPVFKPEPAVNLEPIKFAPIKEHQVQRAMVRRYFQDMEERAISDVIIVGAGSAGLSCAYALGKARPDLKITILESNVAPGGGCWLGGQLMSAMVCRKPADKFLDEVGVPYEDEGNFVVVKHAALFTSTVLSKVLAMPNVKMFNATACEDLIIKPCPINPGVQRVAGCVTNWTLVSLNHDHQSCMDPSTITAPLVCSFAGHDGPFGAFCVKRIASAGLSEGLGDMRPLDMERAEDHIANKTREIVPGLIVGGMELSEFDGSARMGPTFGAMLLSGKRAAEVALQSLGRVKVEEGEVVGSAK
;
A
#
# COMPACT_ATOMS: atom_id res chain seq x y z
N MET A 1 -2.95 3.10 -32.63
CA MET A 1 -4.42 3.10 -32.69
C MET A 1 -4.93 2.87 -31.28
N SER A 2 -5.52 3.90 -30.67
CA SER A 2 -6.12 3.80 -29.34
C SER A 2 -7.35 2.89 -29.38
N PRO A 3 -7.63 2.09 -28.33
CA PRO A 3 -8.91 1.40 -28.24
C PRO A 3 -10.03 2.45 -28.13
N PRO A 4 -11.24 2.17 -28.65
CA PRO A 4 -12.33 3.13 -28.59
C PRO A 4 -12.69 3.39 -27.13
N VAL A 5 -12.67 4.67 -26.75
CA VAL A 5 -13.30 5.17 -25.53
C VAL A 5 -14.78 4.81 -25.63
N ALA A 6 -15.33 4.22 -24.58
CA ALA A 6 -16.77 4.03 -24.47
C ALA A 6 -17.42 5.41 -24.38
N THR A 7 -17.82 5.96 -25.53
CA THR A 7 -18.66 7.15 -25.59
C THR A 7 -20.05 6.79 -25.08
N GLU A 8 -20.62 7.71 -24.31
CA GLU A 8 -21.95 7.69 -23.67
C GLU A 8 -23.11 7.23 -24.60
N SER A 9 -22.88 7.22 -25.93
CA SER A 9 -23.84 6.85 -26.97
C SER A 9 -24.23 5.36 -27.05
N MET A 10 -23.62 4.46 -26.26
CA MET A 10 -24.03 3.04 -26.23
C MET A 10 -25.15 2.70 -25.24
N TYR A 11 -25.60 3.65 -24.42
CA TYR A 11 -26.85 3.48 -23.67
C TYR A 11 -28.03 3.90 -24.55
N LYS A 12 -28.64 2.95 -25.25
CA LYS A 12 -30.04 3.14 -25.69
C LYS A 12 -30.87 3.31 -24.42
N PRO A 13 -31.60 4.43 -24.23
CA PRO A 13 -32.58 4.49 -23.18
C PRO A 13 -33.60 3.41 -23.51
N THR A 14 -33.70 2.37 -22.69
CA THR A 14 -34.85 1.48 -22.64
C THR A 14 -36.00 2.23 -21.98
N THR A 15 -36.36 3.39 -22.50
CA THR A 15 -37.60 4.07 -22.14
C THR A 15 -38.71 3.32 -22.86
N ILE A 16 -39.27 2.34 -22.15
CA ILE A 16 -40.60 1.81 -22.43
C ILE A 16 -41.53 3.04 -22.51
N GLY A 17 -42.22 3.22 -23.64
CA GLY A 17 -43.19 4.31 -23.77
C GLY A 17 -44.22 4.24 -22.63
N THR A 18 -44.63 5.38 -22.10
CA THR A 18 -45.55 5.47 -20.96
C THR A 18 -46.81 4.63 -21.15
N GLU A 19 -47.37 4.58 -22.37
CA GLU A 19 -48.52 3.71 -22.68
C GLU A 19 -48.20 2.21 -22.58
N ALA A 20 -47.03 1.78 -23.04
CA ALA A 20 -46.60 0.38 -22.92
C ALA A 20 -46.28 0.01 -21.46
N HIS A 21 -45.78 0.96 -20.68
CA HIS A 21 -45.56 0.82 -19.24
C HIS A 21 -46.90 0.69 -18.49
N ASP A 22 -47.88 1.53 -18.82
CA ASP A 22 -49.19 1.56 -18.18
C ASP A 22 -50.03 0.33 -18.56
N GLN A 23 -49.96 -0.15 -19.81
CA GLN A 23 -50.59 -1.40 -20.22
C GLN A 23 -49.97 -2.62 -19.54
N ALA A 24 -48.64 -2.66 -19.39
CA ALA A 24 -47.96 -3.72 -18.65
C ALA A 24 -48.36 -3.71 -17.15
N LEU A 25 -48.46 -2.54 -16.54
CA LEU A 25 -48.93 -2.39 -15.16
C LEU A 25 -50.40 -2.79 -14.97
N ALA A 26 -51.27 -2.46 -15.93
CA ALA A 26 -52.68 -2.84 -15.90
C ALA A 26 -52.86 -4.36 -15.99
N ALA A 27 -52.10 -5.03 -16.86
CA ALA A 27 -52.09 -6.49 -16.98
C ALA A 27 -51.55 -7.19 -15.72
N MET A 28 -50.65 -6.55 -14.96
CA MET A 28 -50.16 -7.06 -13.67
C MET A 28 -51.15 -6.84 -12.52
N LYS A 29 -52.06 -5.86 -12.62
CA LYS A 29 -53.08 -5.57 -11.59
C LYS A 29 -54.33 -6.43 -11.72
N SER A 30 -54.70 -6.86 -12.93
CA SER A 30 -55.92 -7.67 -13.16
C SER A 30 -55.81 -9.13 -12.71
N ASN A 31 -54.62 -9.59 -12.28
CA ASN A 31 -54.36 -10.98 -11.89
C ASN A 31 -54.11 -11.19 -10.39
N GLN A 32 -54.56 -10.28 -9.52
CA GLN A 32 -54.26 -10.32 -8.08
C GLN A 32 -55.35 -10.99 -7.24
N ALA A 33 -55.41 -12.32 -7.33
CA ALA A 33 -55.49 -13.14 -6.12
C ALA A 33 -54.19 -13.94 -6.05
N ALA A 34 -53.07 -13.24 -5.86
CA ALA A 34 -51.78 -13.90 -5.67
C ALA A 34 -51.85 -14.68 -4.34
N PRO A 35 -51.58 -16.01 -4.33
CA PRO A 35 -51.43 -16.73 -3.08
C PRO A 35 -50.36 -16.04 -2.25
N ALA A 36 -50.62 -15.85 -0.95
CA ALA A 36 -49.72 -15.16 -0.04
C ALA A 36 -48.29 -15.69 -0.23
N LYS A 37 -47.37 -14.81 -0.64
CA LYS A 37 -45.95 -15.19 -0.78
C LYS A 37 -45.50 -15.74 0.58
N PRO A 38 -44.89 -16.93 0.65
CA PRO A 38 -44.41 -17.48 1.91
C PRO A 38 -43.40 -16.49 2.51
N VAL A 39 -43.80 -15.85 3.61
CA VAL A 39 -42.92 -14.97 4.37
C VAL A 39 -42.03 -15.86 5.22
N PHE A 40 -40.72 -15.83 4.98
CA PHE A 40 -39.75 -16.46 5.86
C PHE A 40 -39.89 -15.85 7.26
N LYS A 41 -40.34 -16.65 8.22
CA LYS A 41 -40.34 -16.30 9.64
C LYS A 41 -39.13 -17.00 10.25
N PRO A 42 -38.04 -16.28 10.59
CA PRO A 42 -36.93 -16.90 11.28
C PRO A 42 -37.44 -17.54 12.58
N GLU A 43 -37.02 -18.76 12.86
CA GLU A 43 -37.26 -19.37 14.16
C GLU A 43 -36.56 -18.52 15.23
N PRO A 44 -37.21 -18.26 16.37
CA PRO A 44 -36.57 -17.51 17.45
C PRO A 44 -35.34 -18.29 17.93
N ALA A 45 -34.18 -17.64 17.94
CA ALA A 45 -32.98 -18.21 18.52
C ALA A 45 -33.24 -18.52 20.01
N VAL A 46 -33.12 -19.80 20.38
CA VAL A 46 -33.42 -20.27 21.73
C VAL A 46 -32.16 -20.20 22.60
N ASN A 47 -32.28 -19.83 23.87
CA ASN A 47 -31.20 -19.84 24.86
C ASN A 47 -30.01 -18.89 24.60
N LEU A 48 -30.23 -17.75 23.95
CA LEU A 48 -29.22 -16.70 23.87
C LEU A 48 -29.45 -15.64 24.95
N GLU A 49 -28.41 -15.35 25.74
CA GLU A 49 -28.42 -14.24 26.69
C GLU A 49 -28.55 -12.90 25.93
N PRO A 50 -29.40 -11.97 26.40
CA PRO A 50 -29.57 -10.68 25.74
C PRO A 50 -28.29 -9.84 25.86
N ILE A 51 -27.71 -9.49 24.72
CA ILE A 51 -26.54 -8.60 24.64
C ILE A 51 -27.02 -7.15 24.78
N LYS A 52 -26.47 -6.44 25.77
CA LYS A 52 -26.69 -5.00 25.95
C LYS A 52 -25.36 -4.26 26.05
N PHE A 53 -25.10 -3.37 25.11
CA PHE A 53 -23.94 -2.49 25.15
C PHE A 53 -24.12 -1.35 26.16
N ALA A 54 -22.99 -0.79 26.61
CA ALA A 54 -22.98 0.41 27.44
C ALA A 54 -23.53 1.63 26.65
N PRO A 55 -24.14 2.62 27.33
CA PRO A 55 -24.60 3.85 26.68
C PRO A 55 -23.46 4.64 26.03
N ILE A 56 -23.72 5.23 24.87
CA ILE A 56 -22.76 6.08 24.14
C ILE A 56 -23.50 7.19 23.40
N LYS A 57 -22.81 8.31 23.12
CA LYS A 57 -23.28 9.41 22.25
C LYS A 57 -22.38 9.56 21.03
N GLU A 58 -22.95 9.95 19.90
CA GLU A 58 -22.27 10.06 18.60
C GLU A 58 -21.04 10.98 18.66
N HIS A 59 -21.16 12.11 19.36
CA HIS A 59 -20.06 13.07 19.51
C HIS A 59 -18.87 12.51 20.31
N GLN A 60 -19.07 11.49 21.17
CA GLN A 60 -17.97 10.83 21.87
C GLN A 60 -17.13 10.02 20.89
N VAL A 61 -17.77 9.35 19.93
CA VAL A 61 -17.09 8.59 18.86
C VAL A 61 -16.31 9.55 17.96
N GLN A 62 -16.94 10.63 17.47
CA GLN A 62 -16.25 11.63 16.63
C GLN A 62 -15.02 12.23 17.32
N ARG A 63 -15.17 12.67 18.58
CA ARG A 63 -14.04 13.21 19.35
C ARG A 63 -12.94 12.19 19.58
N ALA A 64 -13.29 10.92 19.81
CA ALA A 64 -12.32 9.87 20.04
C ALA A 64 -11.44 9.61 18.80
N MET A 65 -12.03 9.64 17.60
CA MET A 65 -11.31 9.45 16.33
C MET A 65 -10.48 10.69 15.97
N VAL A 66 -11.10 11.87 15.92
CA VAL A 66 -10.43 13.12 15.52
C VAL A 66 -9.22 13.41 16.42
N ARG A 67 -9.37 13.27 17.74
CA ARG A 67 -8.25 13.54 18.66
C ARG A 67 -7.03 12.67 18.36
N ARG A 68 -7.23 11.37 18.09
CA ARG A 68 -6.13 10.44 17.82
C ARG A 68 -5.52 10.71 16.45
N TYR A 69 -6.35 10.88 15.42
CA TYR A 69 -5.84 11.11 14.07
C TYR A 69 -5.03 12.40 13.95
N PHE A 70 -5.49 13.50 14.55
CA PHE A 70 -4.74 14.75 14.54
C PHE A 70 -3.48 14.71 15.41
N GLN A 71 -3.51 13.97 16.53
CA GLN A 71 -2.29 13.71 17.31
C GLN A 71 -1.27 12.91 16.49
N ASP A 72 -1.71 11.91 15.74
CA ASP A 72 -0.84 11.16 14.84
C ASP A 72 -0.27 12.07 13.74
N MET A 73 -1.09 12.93 13.13
CA MET A 73 -0.63 13.89 12.11
C MET A 73 0.40 14.88 12.66
N GLU A 74 0.17 15.41 13.87
CA GLU A 74 1.09 16.32 14.55
C GLU A 74 2.42 15.61 14.87
N GLU A 75 2.36 14.44 15.50
CA GLU A 75 3.55 13.66 15.88
C GLU A 75 4.36 13.23 14.65
N ARG A 76 3.68 12.88 13.56
CA ARG A 76 4.26 12.34 12.33
C ARG A 76 4.50 13.37 11.24
N ALA A 77 4.29 14.66 11.50
CA ALA A 77 4.79 15.74 10.64
C ALA A 77 6.32 15.63 10.46
N ILE A 78 7.01 15.10 11.48
CA ILE A 78 8.42 14.68 11.44
C ILE A 78 8.50 13.18 11.74
N SER A 79 9.08 12.41 10.82
CA SER A 79 9.30 10.97 10.95
C SER A 79 10.77 10.61 10.73
N ASP A 80 11.24 9.50 11.28
CA ASP A 80 12.60 9.02 11.01
C ASP A 80 12.68 8.25 9.69
N VAL A 81 11.62 7.49 9.38
CA VAL A 81 11.50 6.76 8.11
C VAL A 81 10.06 6.83 7.62
N ILE A 82 9.88 7.20 6.35
CA ILE A 82 8.61 7.05 5.65
C ILE A 82 8.68 5.80 4.77
N ILE A 83 7.65 4.96 4.81
CA ILE A 83 7.48 3.81 3.92
C ILE A 83 6.31 4.10 2.98
N VAL A 84 6.56 4.20 1.67
CA VAL A 84 5.52 4.44 0.66
C VAL A 84 5.07 3.11 0.07
N GLY A 85 3.81 2.75 0.30
CA GLY A 85 3.19 1.49 -0.12
C GLY A 85 3.26 0.41 0.96
N ALA A 86 2.11 -0.05 1.44
CA ALA A 86 1.95 -1.13 2.41
C ALA A 86 1.71 -2.48 1.71
N GLY A 87 2.40 -2.75 0.60
CA GLY A 87 2.45 -4.05 -0.05
C GLY A 87 3.32 -5.06 0.71
N SER A 88 3.53 -6.26 0.15
CA SER A 88 4.35 -7.31 0.78
C SER A 88 5.77 -6.85 1.11
N ALA A 89 6.44 -6.11 0.21
CA ALA A 89 7.78 -5.57 0.44
C ALA A 89 7.79 -4.45 1.51
N GLY A 90 6.85 -3.51 1.43
CA GLY A 90 6.74 -2.40 2.40
C GLY A 90 6.40 -2.87 3.81
N LEU A 91 5.46 -3.81 3.95
CA LEU A 91 5.16 -4.44 5.24
C LEU A 91 6.33 -5.26 5.79
N SER A 92 7.09 -5.94 4.92
CA SER A 92 8.29 -6.68 5.34
C SER A 92 9.39 -5.72 5.82
N CYS A 93 9.58 -4.59 5.14
CA CYS A 93 10.49 -3.51 5.59
C CYS A 93 10.03 -2.92 6.92
N ALA A 94 8.74 -2.59 7.06
CA ALA A 94 8.18 -2.03 8.28
C ALA A 94 8.35 -2.98 9.48
N TYR A 95 8.09 -4.28 9.28
CA TYR A 95 8.27 -5.29 10.32
C TYR A 95 9.74 -5.41 10.75
N ALA A 96 10.65 -5.57 9.79
CA ALA A 96 12.07 -5.75 10.08
C ALA A 96 12.66 -4.50 10.77
N LEU A 97 12.35 -3.31 10.26
CA LEU A 97 12.85 -2.04 10.79
C LEU A 97 12.25 -1.71 12.16
N GLY A 98 10.93 -1.81 12.31
CA GLY A 98 10.22 -1.49 13.55
C GLY A 98 10.64 -2.38 14.71
N LYS A 99 10.88 -3.67 14.44
CA LYS A 99 11.45 -4.61 15.41
C LYS A 99 12.90 -4.30 15.78
N ALA A 100 13.74 -3.94 14.80
CA ALA A 100 15.16 -3.68 15.03
C ALA A 100 15.42 -2.35 15.75
N ARG A 101 14.55 -1.36 15.54
CA ARG A 101 14.70 0.00 16.09
C ARG A 101 13.38 0.53 16.65
N PRO A 102 12.98 0.10 17.87
CA PRO A 102 11.78 0.58 18.54
C PRO A 102 11.79 2.09 18.84
N ASP A 103 12.95 2.73 18.77
CA ASP A 103 13.16 4.17 18.97
C ASP A 103 12.81 5.02 17.74
N LEU A 104 12.77 4.43 16.53
CA LEU A 104 12.48 5.17 15.29
C LEU A 104 10.98 5.34 15.06
N LYS A 105 10.56 6.55 14.72
CA LYS A 105 9.23 6.87 14.21
C LYS A 105 9.10 6.41 12.74
N ILE A 106 8.42 5.29 12.53
CA ILE A 106 8.17 4.73 11.19
C ILE A 106 6.75 5.10 10.75
N THR A 107 6.63 5.78 9.62
CA THR A 107 5.35 6.23 9.06
C THR A 107 5.09 5.55 7.73
N ILE A 108 4.00 4.79 7.62
CA ILE A 108 3.61 4.08 6.40
C ILE A 108 2.52 4.89 5.69
N LEU A 109 2.73 5.22 4.42
CA LEU A 109 1.74 5.83 3.54
C LEU A 109 1.19 4.76 2.60
N GLU A 110 -0.11 4.51 2.65
CA GLU A 110 -0.81 3.56 1.79
C GLU A 110 -1.97 4.26 1.09
N SER A 111 -1.97 4.23 -0.24
CA SER A 111 -2.99 4.92 -1.02
C SER A 111 -4.35 4.22 -0.96
N ASN A 112 -4.38 2.90 -0.85
CA ASN A 112 -5.65 2.19 -0.73
C ASN A 112 -6.23 2.31 0.68
N VAL A 113 -7.55 2.14 0.80
CA VAL A 113 -8.19 1.94 2.11
C VAL A 113 -7.67 0.66 2.76
N ALA A 114 -7.56 -0.43 1.98
CA ALA A 114 -7.03 -1.69 2.45
C ALA A 114 -5.52 -1.81 2.11
N PRO A 115 -4.63 -1.93 3.11
CA PRO A 115 -3.22 -2.23 2.86
C PRO A 115 -3.04 -3.68 2.35
N GLY A 116 -1.80 -4.05 2.04
CA GLY A 116 -1.42 -5.38 1.56
C GLY A 116 -1.07 -5.44 0.07
N GLY A 117 -1.42 -4.39 -0.69
CA GLY A 117 -1.16 -4.31 -2.12
C GLY A 117 -1.66 -5.54 -2.88
N GLY A 118 -0.83 -6.08 -3.78
CA GLY A 118 -1.15 -7.28 -4.55
C GLY A 118 -1.06 -8.61 -3.78
N CYS A 119 -0.69 -8.61 -2.50
CA CYS A 119 -0.43 -9.83 -1.72
C CYS A 119 -1.67 -10.41 -1.02
N TRP A 120 -2.87 -10.13 -1.54
CA TRP A 120 -4.10 -10.77 -1.08
C TRP A 120 -4.41 -12.08 -1.83
N LEU A 121 -3.78 -12.26 -3.00
CA LEU A 121 -3.98 -13.39 -3.90
C LEU A 121 -2.62 -13.90 -4.41
N GLY A 122 -2.63 -15.11 -4.96
CA GLY A 122 -1.60 -15.60 -5.87
C GLY A 122 -1.85 -15.15 -7.31
N GLY A 123 -1.42 -15.95 -8.28
CA GLY A 123 -1.67 -15.67 -9.70
C GLY A 123 -3.13 -15.91 -10.10
N GLN A 124 -3.65 -15.10 -11.03
CA GLN A 124 -4.94 -15.33 -11.70
C GLN A 124 -6.11 -15.57 -10.71
N LEU A 125 -6.15 -14.79 -9.63
CA LEU A 125 -7.16 -14.88 -8.56
C LEU A 125 -7.13 -16.16 -7.71
N MET A 126 -6.11 -17.00 -7.87
CA MET A 126 -5.86 -18.15 -6.99
C MET A 126 -5.36 -17.66 -5.62
N SER A 127 -5.36 -18.55 -4.62
CA SER A 127 -5.06 -18.18 -3.23
C SER A 127 -3.61 -18.40 -2.82
N ALA A 128 -3.00 -19.49 -3.27
CA ALA A 128 -1.70 -19.96 -2.78
C ALA A 128 -0.58 -18.94 -3.04
N MET A 129 0.26 -18.71 -2.03
CA MET A 129 1.42 -17.81 -2.12
C MET A 129 2.69 -18.64 -2.11
N VAL A 130 3.36 -18.67 -3.25
CA VAL A 130 4.62 -19.39 -3.44
C VAL A 130 5.80 -18.50 -3.06
N CYS A 131 6.72 -19.02 -2.27
CA CYS A 131 7.95 -18.35 -1.87
C CYS A 131 9.15 -19.28 -2.10
N ARG A 132 10.08 -18.90 -2.98
CA ARG A 132 11.36 -19.62 -3.13
C ARG A 132 12.23 -19.45 -1.88
N LYS A 133 12.97 -20.50 -1.51
CA LYS A 133 13.95 -20.43 -0.42
C LYS A 133 15.11 -19.50 -0.81
N PRO A 134 15.67 -18.69 0.12
CA PRO A 134 15.52 -18.78 1.57
C PRO A 134 14.45 -17.82 2.17
N ALA A 135 13.38 -17.46 1.44
CA ALA A 135 12.33 -16.58 1.97
C ALA A 135 11.46 -17.23 3.06
N ASP A 136 11.46 -18.56 3.14
CA ASP A 136 10.89 -19.36 4.22
C ASP A 136 11.38 -18.93 5.60
N LYS A 137 12.65 -18.54 5.74
CA LYS A 137 13.19 -18.00 7.00
C LYS A 137 12.46 -16.75 7.49
N PHE A 138 11.96 -15.93 6.57
CA PHE A 138 11.16 -14.76 6.95
C PHE A 138 9.75 -15.18 7.36
N LEU A 139 9.16 -16.18 6.69
CA LEU A 139 7.88 -16.76 7.09
C LEU A 139 7.93 -17.34 8.51
N ASP A 140 9.00 -18.05 8.85
CA ASP A 140 9.28 -18.51 10.22
C ASP A 140 9.33 -17.34 11.20
N GLU A 141 10.08 -16.29 10.86
CA GLU A 141 10.24 -15.10 11.70
C GLU A 141 8.91 -14.38 11.97
N VAL A 142 8.02 -14.31 10.97
CA VAL A 142 6.70 -13.70 11.12
C VAL A 142 5.63 -14.69 11.61
N GLY A 143 5.96 -15.98 11.75
CA GLY A 143 5.05 -17.02 12.24
C GLY A 143 3.94 -17.38 11.26
N VAL A 144 4.24 -17.41 9.96
CA VAL A 144 3.29 -17.80 8.91
C VAL A 144 3.58 -19.24 8.50
N PRO A 145 2.65 -20.18 8.74
CA PRO A 145 2.86 -21.58 8.37
C PRO A 145 2.83 -21.77 6.85
N TYR A 146 3.59 -22.76 6.38
CA TYR A 146 3.70 -23.12 4.98
C TYR A 146 3.89 -24.63 4.80
N GLU A 147 3.67 -25.10 3.58
CA GLU A 147 4.01 -26.45 3.12
C GLU A 147 5.37 -26.38 2.38
N ASP A 148 6.29 -27.27 2.72
CA ASP A 148 7.64 -27.30 2.12
C ASP A 148 7.68 -28.22 0.90
N GLU A 149 8.04 -27.66 -0.25
CA GLU A 149 8.10 -28.33 -1.56
C GLU A 149 9.55 -28.43 -2.08
N GLY A 150 10.53 -28.40 -1.17
CA GLY A 150 11.95 -28.49 -1.50
C GLY A 150 12.57 -27.11 -1.76
N ASN A 151 12.63 -26.67 -3.01
CA ASN A 151 13.27 -25.39 -3.39
C ASN A 151 12.39 -24.16 -3.10
N PHE A 152 11.13 -24.38 -2.80
CA PHE A 152 10.16 -23.35 -2.45
C PHE A 152 9.20 -23.86 -1.40
N VAL A 153 8.45 -22.94 -0.82
CA VAL A 153 7.40 -23.22 0.16
C VAL A 153 6.10 -22.56 -0.29
N VAL A 154 4.97 -23.09 0.17
CA VAL A 154 3.64 -22.61 -0.20
C VAL A 154 2.86 -22.22 1.05
N VAL A 155 2.54 -20.94 1.18
CA VAL A 155 1.57 -20.47 2.18
C VAL A 155 0.17 -20.71 1.60
N LYS A 156 -0.69 -21.39 2.38
CA LYS A 156 -2.03 -21.83 1.94
C LYS A 156 -2.88 -20.72 1.30
N HIS A 157 -2.68 -19.48 1.75
CA HIS A 157 -3.33 -18.31 1.18
C HIS A 157 -2.44 -17.08 1.36
N ALA A 158 -2.24 -16.27 0.32
CA ALA A 158 -1.51 -15.00 0.40
C ALA A 158 -2.02 -14.07 1.52
N ALA A 159 -3.34 -14.02 1.70
CA ALA A 159 -4.00 -13.31 2.80
C ALA A 159 -3.50 -13.74 4.21
N LEU A 160 -3.11 -15.00 4.40
CA LEU A 160 -2.56 -15.46 5.69
C LEU A 160 -1.23 -14.77 6.00
N PHE A 161 -0.33 -14.68 5.02
CA PHE A 161 0.90 -13.92 5.17
C PHE A 161 0.60 -12.45 5.43
N THR A 162 -0.18 -11.82 4.54
CA THR A 162 -0.43 -10.38 4.57
C THR A 162 -1.09 -9.93 5.86
N SER A 163 -2.16 -10.62 6.29
CA SER A 163 -2.85 -10.28 7.54
C SER A 163 -1.99 -10.51 8.79
N THR A 164 -1.16 -11.57 8.81
CA THR A 164 -0.25 -11.86 9.93
C THR A 164 0.81 -10.78 10.07
N VAL A 165 1.50 -10.43 8.97
CA VAL A 165 2.54 -9.38 9.00
C VAL A 165 1.91 -8.02 9.33
N LEU A 166 0.79 -7.68 8.69
CA LEU A 166 0.07 -6.44 8.97
C LEU A 166 -0.31 -6.31 10.45
N SER A 167 -0.85 -7.38 11.05
CA SER A 167 -1.19 -7.39 12.48
C SER A 167 0.04 -7.12 13.36
N LYS A 168 1.16 -7.79 13.06
CA LYS A 168 2.41 -7.62 13.82
C LYS A 168 2.99 -6.21 13.67
N VAL A 169 2.95 -5.65 12.47
CA VAL A 169 3.44 -4.29 12.17
C VAL A 169 2.58 -3.23 12.89
N LEU A 170 1.25 -3.32 12.79
CA LEU A 170 0.34 -2.36 13.41
C LEU A 170 0.32 -2.43 14.94
N ALA A 171 0.78 -3.54 15.53
CA ALA A 171 0.95 -3.68 16.97
C ALA A 171 2.22 -3.00 17.51
N MET A 172 3.14 -2.56 16.64
CA MET A 172 4.38 -1.89 17.06
C MET A 172 4.09 -0.44 17.47
N PRO A 173 4.50 0.01 18.67
CA PRO A 173 4.17 1.35 19.17
C PRO A 173 4.83 2.49 18.39
N ASN A 174 5.89 2.19 17.63
CA ASN A 174 6.67 3.16 16.86
C ASN A 174 6.22 3.25 15.39
N VAL A 175 5.30 2.39 14.95
CA VAL A 175 4.76 2.38 13.60
C VAL A 175 3.40 3.08 13.57
N LYS A 176 3.24 4.01 12.62
CA LYS A 176 1.94 4.59 12.28
C LYS A 176 1.65 4.37 10.80
N MET A 177 0.46 3.87 10.48
CA MET A 177 -0.02 3.76 9.11
C MET A 177 -1.09 4.81 8.83
N PHE A 178 -0.91 5.55 7.74
CA PHE A 178 -1.90 6.39 7.10
C PHE A 178 -2.31 5.70 5.80
N ASN A 179 -3.33 4.87 5.88
CA ASN A 179 -4.03 4.33 4.72
C ASN A 179 -5.00 5.38 4.13
N ALA A 180 -5.50 5.14 2.91
CA ALA A 180 -6.22 6.14 2.12
C ALA A 180 -5.45 7.47 1.91
N THR A 181 -4.12 7.42 2.00
CA THR A 181 -3.22 8.58 1.91
C THR A 181 -2.17 8.31 0.84
N ALA A 182 -2.20 9.06 -0.25
CA ALA A 182 -1.23 8.93 -1.34
C ALA A 182 0.00 9.80 -1.08
N CYS A 183 1.16 9.33 -1.55
CA CYS A 183 2.33 10.17 -1.79
C CYS A 183 2.20 10.75 -3.21
N GLU A 184 2.08 12.07 -3.32
CA GLU A 184 1.85 12.77 -4.60
C GLU A 184 3.09 13.49 -5.14
N ASP A 185 4.04 13.82 -4.26
CA ASP A 185 5.36 14.33 -4.61
C ASP A 185 6.38 13.95 -3.51
N LEU A 186 7.64 14.24 -3.76
CA LEU A 186 8.74 14.09 -2.81
C LEU A 186 9.23 15.48 -2.39
N ILE A 187 9.59 15.62 -1.12
CA ILE A 187 10.30 16.81 -0.66
C ILE A 187 11.76 16.63 -1.09
N ILE A 188 12.24 17.49 -1.99
CA ILE A 188 13.62 17.45 -2.49
C ILE A 188 14.37 18.69 -2.02
N LYS A 189 15.57 18.50 -1.48
CA LYS A 189 16.43 19.56 -0.94
C LYS A 189 17.89 19.35 -1.38
N PRO A 190 18.74 20.39 -1.35
CA PRO A 190 20.19 20.21 -1.48
C PRO A 190 20.71 19.24 -0.41
N CYS A 191 21.64 18.36 -0.78
CA CYS A 191 22.21 17.38 0.14
C CYS A 191 23.33 18.01 0.98
N PRO A 192 23.19 18.12 2.33
CA PRO A 192 24.19 18.83 3.14
C PRO A 192 25.53 18.12 3.27
N ILE A 193 25.57 16.83 2.95
CA ILE A 193 26.78 16.00 3.00
C ILE A 193 27.40 15.73 1.63
N ASN A 194 26.75 16.16 0.55
CA ASN A 194 27.22 15.92 -0.80
C ASN A 194 26.92 17.15 -1.69
N PRO A 195 27.83 18.14 -1.71
CA PRO A 195 27.61 19.41 -2.42
C PRO A 195 27.27 19.20 -3.90
N GLY A 196 26.28 19.93 -4.40
CA GLY A 196 25.80 19.81 -5.79
C GLY A 196 24.83 18.65 -6.05
N VAL A 197 24.59 17.78 -5.06
CA VAL A 197 23.63 16.67 -5.16
C VAL A 197 22.33 17.05 -4.45
N GLN A 198 21.19 16.65 -5.01
CA GLN A 198 19.88 16.76 -4.35
C GLN A 198 19.58 15.50 -3.53
N ARG A 199 18.78 15.64 -2.47
CA ARG A 199 18.32 14.54 -1.62
C ARG A 199 16.81 14.55 -1.49
N VAL A 200 16.23 13.37 -1.30
CA VAL A 200 14.87 13.23 -0.77
C VAL A 200 14.90 13.48 0.73
N ALA A 201 13.94 14.27 1.22
CA ALA A 201 13.84 14.76 2.59
C ALA A 201 12.40 14.64 3.15
N GLY A 202 11.56 13.81 2.51
CA GLY A 202 10.19 13.57 2.95
C GLY A 202 9.22 13.34 1.79
N CYS A 203 7.94 13.33 2.11
CA CYS A 203 6.85 13.08 1.18
C CYS A 203 5.83 14.22 1.19
N VAL A 204 5.28 14.52 0.03
CA VAL A 204 4.09 15.35 -0.15
C VAL A 204 2.90 14.40 -0.23
N THR A 205 1.88 14.65 0.59
CA THR A 205 0.80 13.68 0.85
C THR A 205 -0.56 14.29 0.65
N ASN A 206 -1.53 13.47 0.28
CA ASN A 206 -2.92 13.88 0.26
C ASN A 206 -3.84 12.68 0.47
N TRP A 207 -5.12 12.92 0.69
CA TRP A 207 -6.12 11.87 0.60
C TRP A 207 -6.11 11.31 -0.81
N THR A 208 -6.09 9.99 -0.95
CA THR A 208 -5.99 9.36 -2.27
C THR A 208 -7.13 9.75 -3.22
N LEU A 209 -8.33 10.00 -2.68
CA LEU A 209 -9.43 10.51 -3.49
C LEU A 209 -9.21 11.93 -3.99
N VAL A 210 -8.51 12.79 -3.23
CA VAL A 210 -8.11 14.11 -3.72
C VAL A 210 -7.11 13.93 -4.88
N SER A 211 -6.12 13.05 -4.69
CA SER A 211 -5.09 12.75 -5.70
C SER A 211 -5.63 12.26 -7.03
N LEU A 212 -6.68 11.45 -6.99
CA LEU A 212 -7.31 10.92 -8.20
C LEU A 212 -8.28 11.90 -8.87
N ASN A 213 -8.54 13.07 -8.27
CA ASN A 213 -9.59 14.00 -8.69
C ASN A 213 -9.13 15.47 -8.78
N HIS A 214 -7.83 15.73 -8.99
CA HIS A 214 -7.30 17.10 -9.17
C HIS A 214 -7.96 17.87 -10.32
N ASP A 215 -8.40 17.18 -11.38
CA ASP A 215 -9.09 17.80 -12.53
C ASP A 215 -10.61 17.94 -12.35
N HIS A 216 -11.17 17.42 -11.26
CA HIS A 216 -12.62 17.35 -11.05
C HIS A 216 -13.14 18.37 -10.03
N GLN A 217 -12.27 19.15 -9.39
CA GLN A 217 -12.60 20.17 -8.40
C GLN A 217 -11.66 21.38 -8.55
N SER A 218 -11.88 22.43 -7.75
CA SER A 218 -10.83 23.45 -7.55
C SER A 218 -9.57 22.85 -6.93
N CYS A 219 -8.44 23.52 -7.06
CA CYS A 219 -7.15 23.05 -6.52
C CYS A 219 -7.25 22.73 -5.02
N MET A 220 -6.74 21.56 -4.63
CA MET A 220 -6.74 21.05 -3.26
C MET A 220 -5.30 20.75 -2.87
N ASP A 221 -4.64 21.73 -2.27
CA ASP A 221 -3.22 21.62 -1.92
C ASP A 221 -2.93 20.41 -1.02
N PRO A 222 -1.76 19.77 -1.17
CA PRO A 222 -1.35 18.63 -0.36
C PRO A 222 -0.85 19.06 1.03
N SER A 223 -0.65 18.06 1.89
CA SER A 223 0.10 18.15 3.15
C SER A 223 1.53 17.60 2.99
N THR A 224 2.33 17.63 4.05
CA THR A 224 3.74 17.23 4.00
C THR A 224 4.18 16.46 5.24
N ILE A 225 5.13 15.55 5.06
CA ILE A 225 5.83 14.84 6.13
C ILE A 225 7.33 14.91 5.86
N THR A 226 8.09 15.48 6.79
CA THR A 226 9.55 15.55 6.73
C THR A 226 10.16 14.26 7.27
N ALA A 227 11.16 13.73 6.56
CA ALA A 227 11.94 12.60 7.05
C ALA A 227 13.33 12.56 6.41
N PRO A 228 14.36 12.09 7.13
CA PRO A 228 15.70 11.97 6.57
C PRO A 228 15.77 10.83 5.54
N LEU A 229 14.81 9.90 5.57
CA LEU A 229 14.82 8.71 4.73
C LEU A 229 13.39 8.30 4.33
N VAL A 230 13.24 8.01 3.03
CA VAL A 230 12.04 7.42 2.43
C VAL A 230 12.40 6.05 1.87
N CYS A 231 11.60 5.02 2.19
CA CYS A 231 11.67 3.69 1.58
C CYS A 231 10.43 3.50 0.70
N SER A 232 10.61 3.38 -0.62
CA SER A 232 9.51 3.25 -1.57
C SER A 232 9.31 1.81 -2.05
N PHE A 233 8.05 1.38 -1.96
CA PHE A 233 7.54 0.07 -2.37
C PHE A 233 6.18 0.23 -3.06
N ALA A 234 6.04 1.24 -3.92
CA ALA A 234 4.80 1.57 -4.63
C ALA A 234 4.40 0.52 -5.69
N GLY A 235 5.17 -0.57 -5.82
CA GLY A 235 4.95 -1.61 -6.82
C GLY A 235 5.17 -1.09 -8.24
N HIS A 236 4.59 -1.78 -9.23
CA HIS A 236 4.68 -1.42 -10.65
C HIS A 236 3.29 -1.16 -11.29
N ASP A 237 2.22 -1.54 -10.60
CA ASP A 237 0.84 -1.53 -11.12
C ASP A 237 0.01 -0.35 -10.60
N GLY A 238 -1.08 -0.07 -11.31
CA GLY A 238 -2.11 0.87 -10.88
C GLY A 238 -1.72 2.35 -11.03
N PRO A 239 -2.61 3.27 -10.62
CA PRO A 239 -2.41 4.71 -10.81
C PRO A 239 -1.22 5.28 -10.04
N PHE A 240 -0.79 4.61 -8.96
CA PHE A 240 0.36 5.00 -8.14
C PHE A 240 1.59 4.09 -8.32
N GLY A 241 1.55 3.17 -9.28
CA GLY A 241 2.63 2.21 -9.52
C GLY A 241 3.94 2.91 -9.86
N ALA A 242 5.01 2.52 -9.18
CA ALA A 242 6.36 3.03 -9.36
C ALA A 242 6.49 4.55 -9.20
N PHE A 243 5.69 5.11 -8.29
CA PHE A 243 5.55 6.54 -8.11
C PHE A 243 6.89 7.25 -7.84
N CYS A 244 7.68 6.81 -6.85
CA CYS A 244 8.88 7.54 -6.44
C CYS A 244 9.96 7.49 -7.51
N VAL A 245 10.15 6.34 -8.18
CA VAL A 245 11.13 6.21 -9.27
C VAL A 245 10.75 7.05 -10.49
N LYS A 246 9.46 7.08 -10.87
CA LYS A 246 8.94 7.99 -11.90
C LYS A 246 9.17 9.45 -11.51
N ARG A 247 8.96 9.77 -10.22
CA ARG A 247 9.08 11.14 -9.75
C ARG A 247 10.52 11.64 -9.78
N ILE A 248 11.49 10.88 -9.26
CA ILE A 248 12.90 11.28 -9.33
C ILE A 248 13.42 11.37 -10.78
N ALA A 249 12.91 10.53 -11.70
CA ALA A 249 13.24 10.64 -13.12
C ALA A 249 12.71 11.95 -13.71
N SER A 250 11.44 12.27 -13.48
CA SER A 250 10.84 13.53 -13.95
C SER A 250 11.46 14.79 -13.32
N ALA A 251 12.03 14.68 -12.13
CA ALA A 251 12.74 15.75 -11.43
C ALA A 251 14.21 15.88 -11.86
N GLY A 252 14.71 15.01 -12.74
CA GLY A 252 16.10 15.03 -13.22
C GLY A 252 17.13 14.51 -12.20
N LEU A 253 16.71 13.72 -11.22
CA LEU A 253 17.58 13.10 -10.20
C LEU A 253 18.11 11.71 -10.62
N SER A 254 17.76 11.24 -11.80
CA SER A 254 18.25 9.98 -12.39
C SER A 254 18.32 10.09 -13.92
N GLU A 255 18.98 9.14 -14.57
CA GLU A 255 19.13 9.09 -16.03
C GLU A 255 17.81 8.72 -16.77
N GLY A 256 16.76 8.37 -16.04
CA GLY A 256 15.48 7.90 -16.58
C GLY A 256 15.03 6.61 -15.92
N LEU A 257 13.99 5.99 -16.48
CA LEU A 257 13.53 4.66 -16.06
C LEU A 257 14.20 3.58 -16.90
N GLY A 258 14.45 2.43 -16.27
CA GLY A 258 14.96 1.24 -16.95
C GLY A 258 13.86 0.39 -17.61
N ASP A 259 12.60 0.62 -17.25
CA ASP A 259 11.37 -0.10 -17.67
C ASP A 259 11.36 -1.59 -17.32
N MET A 260 10.37 -2.03 -16.54
CA MET A 260 10.22 -3.45 -16.16
C MET A 260 10.18 -4.37 -17.39
N ARG A 261 10.99 -5.44 -17.35
CA ARG A 261 11.17 -6.39 -18.47
C ARG A 261 10.22 -7.60 -18.36
N PRO A 262 10.08 -8.39 -19.44
CA PRO A 262 9.28 -9.61 -19.44
C PRO A 262 9.61 -10.58 -18.30
N LEU A 263 8.69 -11.52 -18.08
CA LEU A 263 8.76 -12.43 -16.93
C LEU A 263 9.92 -13.42 -17.05
N ASP A 264 10.76 -13.46 -16.01
CA ASP A 264 11.84 -14.44 -15.79
C ASP A 264 12.05 -14.52 -14.27
N MET A 265 11.49 -15.55 -13.64
CA MET A 265 11.45 -15.66 -12.17
C MET A 265 12.84 -15.78 -11.54
N GLU A 266 13.73 -16.55 -12.16
CA GLU A 266 15.07 -16.79 -11.62
C GLU A 266 15.88 -15.50 -11.60
N ARG A 267 15.92 -14.78 -12.73
CA ARG A 267 16.66 -13.51 -12.82
C ARG A 267 15.99 -12.40 -12.01
N ALA A 268 14.66 -12.32 -12.04
CA ALA A 268 13.92 -11.26 -11.38
C ALA A 268 14.09 -11.29 -9.86
N GLU A 269 13.89 -12.44 -9.23
CA GLU A 269 13.89 -12.51 -7.77
C GLU A 269 15.26 -12.21 -7.16
N ASP A 270 16.32 -12.79 -7.74
CA ASP A 270 17.70 -12.57 -7.31
C ASP A 270 18.11 -11.11 -7.51
N HIS A 271 17.74 -10.51 -8.65
CA HIS A 271 18.04 -9.10 -8.91
C HIS A 271 17.36 -8.21 -7.87
N ILE A 272 16.04 -8.35 -7.67
CA ILE A 272 15.27 -7.48 -6.80
C ILE A 272 15.73 -7.58 -5.35
N ALA A 273 15.94 -8.81 -4.84
CA ALA A 273 16.42 -9.00 -3.48
C ALA A 273 17.82 -8.39 -3.25
N ASN A 274 18.75 -8.59 -4.19
CA ASN A 274 20.13 -8.15 -4.03
C ASN A 274 20.39 -6.68 -4.38
N LYS A 275 19.57 -6.08 -5.26
CA LYS A 275 19.77 -4.71 -5.76
C LYS A 275 18.94 -3.66 -5.04
N THR A 276 18.10 -4.06 -4.08
CA THR A 276 17.41 -3.14 -3.17
C THR A 276 18.42 -2.26 -2.44
N ARG A 277 18.29 -0.94 -2.62
CA ARG A 277 19.31 0.03 -2.19
C ARG A 277 18.77 1.45 -2.11
N GLU A 278 19.57 2.34 -1.54
CA GLU A 278 19.43 3.79 -1.67
C GLU A 278 19.84 4.21 -3.09
N ILE A 279 18.87 4.58 -3.94
CA ILE A 279 19.11 4.89 -5.36
C ILE A 279 19.48 6.36 -5.58
N VAL A 280 19.01 7.25 -4.72
CA VAL A 280 19.44 8.64 -4.58
C VAL A 280 19.49 8.96 -3.08
N PRO A 281 20.28 9.96 -2.62
CA PRO A 281 20.37 10.27 -1.20
C PRO A 281 18.98 10.49 -0.56
N GLY A 282 18.67 9.74 0.49
CA GLY A 282 17.39 9.79 1.20
C GLY A 282 16.26 8.96 0.60
N LEU A 283 16.47 8.22 -0.49
CA LEU A 283 15.45 7.35 -1.11
C LEU A 283 15.96 5.93 -1.34
N ILE A 284 15.42 4.99 -0.57
CA ILE A 284 15.60 3.55 -0.76
C ILE A 284 14.45 3.03 -1.60
N VAL A 285 14.78 2.21 -2.60
CA VAL A 285 13.77 1.54 -3.44
C VAL A 285 14.00 0.05 -3.43
N GLY A 286 12.90 -0.68 -3.26
CA GLY A 286 12.86 -2.13 -3.30
C GLY A 286 11.53 -2.62 -3.87
N GLY A 287 11.23 -3.89 -3.65
CA GLY A 287 10.10 -4.58 -4.25
C GLY A 287 10.08 -4.43 -5.77
N MET A 288 8.89 -4.51 -6.35
CA MET A 288 8.75 -4.37 -7.79
C MET A 288 8.91 -2.93 -8.32
N GLU A 289 8.89 -1.91 -7.46
CA GLU A 289 9.21 -0.56 -7.93
C GLU A 289 10.65 -0.47 -8.44
N LEU A 290 11.56 -1.25 -7.85
CA LEU A 290 12.95 -1.32 -8.27
C LEU A 290 13.10 -1.87 -9.70
N SER A 291 12.20 -2.74 -10.17
CA SER A 291 12.31 -3.26 -11.56
C SER A 291 12.08 -2.19 -12.61
N GLU A 292 11.26 -1.18 -12.31
CA GLU A 292 11.02 -0.05 -13.21
C GLU A 292 12.23 0.90 -13.26
N PHE A 293 12.95 1.03 -12.14
CA PHE A 293 14.17 1.82 -12.09
C PHE A 293 15.34 1.11 -12.78
N ASP A 294 15.59 -0.15 -12.44
CA ASP A 294 16.75 -0.91 -12.96
C ASP A 294 16.51 -1.53 -14.34
N GLY A 295 15.26 -1.62 -14.78
CA GLY A 295 14.89 -2.35 -16.00
C GLY A 295 15.10 -3.86 -15.87
N SER A 296 14.71 -4.44 -14.73
CA SER A 296 14.85 -5.88 -14.47
C SER A 296 13.61 -6.67 -14.91
N ALA A 297 13.76 -7.99 -15.06
CA ALA A 297 12.63 -8.89 -15.27
C ALA A 297 11.63 -8.85 -14.11
N ARG A 298 10.38 -9.22 -14.39
CA ARG A 298 9.35 -9.45 -13.38
C ARG A 298 9.25 -10.93 -13.00
N MET A 299 8.80 -11.25 -11.78
CA MET A 299 8.64 -12.64 -11.34
C MET A 299 7.19 -13.17 -11.41
N GLY A 300 6.17 -12.32 -11.53
CA GLY A 300 4.79 -12.80 -11.53
C GLY A 300 4.38 -13.38 -10.16
N PRO A 301 3.69 -14.54 -10.09
CA PRO A 301 3.04 -15.02 -8.87
C PRO A 301 3.96 -15.77 -7.89
N THR A 302 5.17 -15.26 -7.64
CA THR A 302 6.07 -15.71 -6.56
C THR A 302 6.52 -14.50 -5.74
N PHE A 303 6.64 -14.67 -4.43
CA PHE A 303 6.71 -13.55 -3.49
C PHE A 303 8.02 -13.48 -2.69
N GLY A 304 8.92 -14.46 -2.86
CA GLY A 304 10.15 -14.56 -2.06
C GLY A 304 11.01 -13.30 -2.13
N ALA A 305 11.17 -12.75 -3.34
CA ALA A 305 11.90 -11.50 -3.54
C ALA A 305 11.28 -10.30 -2.84
N MET A 306 9.96 -10.21 -2.72
CA MET A 306 9.31 -9.07 -2.05
C MET A 306 9.63 -9.06 -0.56
N LEU A 307 9.55 -10.22 0.08
CA LEU A 307 9.85 -10.39 1.51
C LEU A 307 11.31 -10.04 1.79
N LEU A 308 12.23 -10.64 1.02
CA LEU A 308 13.67 -10.44 1.23
C LEU A 308 14.15 -9.05 0.79
N SER A 309 13.54 -8.46 -0.23
CA SER A 309 13.79 -7.07 -0.61
C SER A 309 13.35 -6.11 0.50
N GLY A 310 12.17 -6.29 1.08
CA GLY A 310 11.73 -5.48 2.23
C GLY A 310 12.68 -5.60 3.42
N LYS A 311 13.12 -6.83 3.75
CA LYS A 311 14.12 -7.06 4.80
C LYS A 311 15.46 -6.37 4.48
N ARG A 312 15.93 -6.47 3.23
CA ARG A 312 17.15 -5.81 2.76
C ARG A 312 17.04 -4.28 2.85
N ALA A 313 15.90 -3.72 2.48
CA ALA A 313 15.66 -2.28 2.59
C ALA A 313 15.76 -1.80 4.04
N ALA A 314 15.27 -2.56 5.01
CA ALA A 314 15.44 -2.24 6.43
C ALA A 314 16.93 -2.22 6.84
N GLU A 315 17.75 -3.18 6.38
CA GLU A 315 19.20 -3.17 6.61
C GLU A 315 19.87 -1.93 6.01
N VAL A 316 19.51 -1.59 4.76
CA VAL A 316 20.02 -0.40 4.08
C VAL A 316 19.59 0.87 4.81
N ALA A 317 18.35 0.93 5.31
CA ALA A 317 17.84 2.06 6.06
C ALA A 317 18.65 2.32 7.34
N LEU A 318 18.98 1.26 8.09
CA LEU A 318 19.84 1.36 9.27
C LEU A 318 21.23 1.90 8.92
N GLN A 319 21.81 1.44 7.81
CA GLN A 319 23.10 1.93 7.33
C GLN A 319 23.04 3.38 6.87
N SER A 320 21.98 3.79 6.16
CA SER A 320 21.80 5.17 5.69
C SER A 320 21.61 6.14 6.86
N LEU A 321 20.75 5.80 7.82
CA LEU A 321 20.56 6.60 9.03
C LEU A 321 21.83 6.69 9.88
N GLY A 322 22.60 5.60 9.98
CA GLY A 322 23.87 5.59 10.71
C GLY A 322 24.98 6.45 10.10
N ARG A 323 24.84 6.89 8.84
CA ARG A 323 25.81 7.73 8.13
C ARG A 323 25.54 9.23 8.26
N VAL A 324 24.40 9.63 8.82
CA VAL A 324 23.94 11.02 8.84
C VAL A 324 23.63 11.51 10.24
N LYS A 325 23.84 12.80 10.48
CA LYS A 325 23.31 13.52 11.64
C LYS A 325 21.95 14.11 11.25
N VAL A 326 20.93 13.82 12.05
CA VAL A 326 19.55 14.28 11.85
C VAL A 326 19.13 15.21 12.98
N GLU A 327 18.50 16.34 12.64
CA GLU A 327 17.87 17.29 13.58
C GLU A 327 16.48 17.63 13.03
N GLU A 328 15.43 17.47 13.85
CA GLU A 328 14.02 17.73 13.45
C GLU A 328 13.61 17.03 12.13
N GLY A 329 14.14 15.82 11.89
CA GLY A 329 13.88 15.04 10.67
C GLY A 329 14.70 15.45 9.45
N GLU A 330 15.51 16.49 9.53
CA GLU A 330 16.39 16.92 8.44
C GLU A 330 17.82 16.42 8.65
N VAL A 331 18.48 16.02 7.57
CA VAL A 331 19.91 15.71 7.64
C VAL A 331 20.69 17.01 7.64
N VAL A 332 21.48 17.25 8.68
CA VAL A 332 22.29 18.48 8.85
C VAL A 332 23.78 18.27 8.61
N GLY A 333 24.21 17.01 8.46
CA GLY A 333 25.62 16.66 8.25
C GLY A 333 25.85 15.15 8.30
N SER A 334 27.11 14.74 8.20
CA SER A 334 27.49 13.33 8.35
C SER A 334 27.47 12.93 9.82
N ALA A 335 27.15 11.68 10.11
CA ALA A 335 27.46 11.09 11.41
C ALA A 335 29.00 11.03 11.52
N LYS A 336 29.55 11.62 12.58
CA LYS A 336 31.01 11.64 12.83
C LYS A 336 31.59 10.23 12.91
#